data_AF-A0A285PTH4-F1
#
_entry.id   AF-A0A285PTH4-F1
#
_cell.length_a   1.000
_cell.length_b   1.000
_cell.length_c   1.000
_cell.angle_alpha   90.00
_cell.angle_beta   90.00
_cell.angle_gamma   90.00
#
_symmetry.space_group_name_H-M   'P 1'
#
loop_
_entity.id
_entity.type
_entity.pdbx_description
1 polymer ?
#
loop_
_entity_poly.entity_id
_entity_poly.type
_entity_poly.pdbx_seq_one_letter_code
_entity_poly.pdbx_strand_id
1 'polypeptide(L)'
;MRIGIYNHQHLRGGCPVCSQTYVKGMIADGMKCMNRAKGIYGEDNEFVNYTDLGDYPSDNLERPGFKRMMTDVVADNLDVIVVITLDKITTDIDLLLETYKTIRQHNIELITANDGKKAMEILDKALIKWGKN
;
A
#
# COMPACT_ATOMS: atom_id res chain seq x y z
N MET A 1 10.89 14.39 -0.27
CA MET A 1 9.99 13.57 0.58
C MET A 1 10.49 12.14 0.61
N ARG A 2 10.10 11.39 1.62
CA ARG A 2 10.31 9.95 1.74
C ARG A 2 9.02 9.21 1.41
N ILE A 3 9.01 8.55 0.26
CA ILE A 3 7.83 7.94 -0.35
C ILE A 3 7.93 6.43 -0.23
N GLY A 4 6.99 5.83 0.49
CA GLY A 4 6.82 4.38 0.59
C GLY A 4 6.03 3.82 -0.59
N ILE A 5 6.57 2.82 -1.27
CA ILE A 5 5.83 2.03 -2.25
C ILE A 5 5.55 0.67 -1.62
N TYR A 6 4.28 0.34 -1.44
CA TYR A 6 3.90 -0.95 -0.86
C TYR A 6 3.22 -1.85 -1.90
N ASN A 7 3.73 -3.08 -2.00
CA ASN A 7 3.18 -4.11 -2.87
C ASN A 7 3.07 -5.44 -2.13
N HIS A 8 1.94 -6.10 -2.36
CA HIS A 8 1.68 -7.46 -1.87
C HIS A 8 1.22 -8.35 -3.01
N GLN A 9 1.76 -9.56 -3.01
CA GLN A 9 1.35 -10.62 -3.92
C GLN A 9 1.26 -11.94 -3.18
N HIS A 10 0.03 -12.39 -2.98
CA HIS A 10 -0.27 -13.70 -2.41
C HIS A 10 0.03 -14.81 -3.44
N LEU A 11 0.83 -15.79 -3.05
CA LEU A 11 1.19 -16.97 -3.85
C LEU A 11 0.32 -18.16 -3.44
N ARG A 12 -0.71 -18.48 -4.24
CA ARG A 12 -1.58 -19.64 -4.04
C ARG A 12 -0.93 -20.94 -4.54
N GLY A 13 0.15 -21.39 -3.90
CA GLY A 13 0.78 -22.69 -4.19
C GLY A 13 1.19 -22.90 -5.66
N GLY A 14 1.59 -21.82 -6.35
CA GLY A 14 1.78 -21.82 -7.80
C GLY A 14 2.99 -22.63 -8.27
N CYS A 15 2.87 -23.28 -9.44
CA CYS A 15 4.01 -23.88 -10.12
C CYS A 15 5.07 -22.81 -10.50
N PRO A 16 6.33 -23.19 -10.80
CA PRO A 16 7.41 -22.23 -11.05
C PRO A 16 7.10 -21.15 -12.10
N VAL A 17 6.31 -21.48 -13.13
CA VAL A 17 5.87 -20.53 -14.17
C VAL A 17 4.91 -19.48 -13.60
N CYS A 18 3.96 -19.89 -12.76
CA CYS A 18 3.05 -18.96 -12.09
C CYS A 18 3.83 -18.00 -11.19
N SER A 19 4.81 -18.49 -10.43
CA SER A 19 5.66 -17.67 -9.56
C SER A 19 6.43 -16.60 -10.34
N GLN A 20 6.96 -16.93 -11.53
CA GLN A 20 7.60 -15.93 -12.39
C GLN A 20 6.63 -14.85 -12.87
N THR A 21 5.40 -15.24 -13.24
CA THR A 21 4.37 -14.28 -13.65
C THR A 21 3.97 -13.36 -12.50
N TYR A 22 3.83 -13.89 -11.28
CA TYR A 22 3.54 -13.10 -10.08
C TYR A 22 4.65 -12.09 -9.77
N VAL A 23 5.92 -12.51 -9.82
CA VAL A 23 7.07 -11.61 -9.61
C VAL A 23 7.10 -10.51 -10.67
N LYS A 24 6.90 -10.84 -11.94
CA LYS A 24 6.84 -9.85 -13.04
C LYS A 24 5.71 -8.84 -12.85
N GLY A 25 4.52 -9.31 -12.45
CA GLY A 25 3.38 -8.45 -12.15
C GLY A 25 3.68 -7.49 -11.01
N MET A 26 4.27 -7.99 -9.92
CA MET A 26 4.61 -7.18 -8.75
C MET A 26 5.66 -6.12 -9.07
N ILE A 27 6.67 -6.44 -9.89
CA ILE A 27 7.66 -5.46 -10.37
C ILE A 27 6.97 -4.38 -11.22
N ALA A 28 6.08 -4.78 -12.14
CA ALA A 28 5.34 -3.85 -12.98
C ALA A 28 4.44 -2.91 -12.15
N ASP A 29 3.77 -3.45 -11.13
CA ASP A 29 2.94 -2.65 -10.21
C ASP A 29 3.78 -1.68 -9.38
N GLY A 30 4.95 -2.11 -8.88
CA GLY A 30 5.92 -1.21 -8.24
C GLY A 30 6.41 -0.09 -9.14
N MET A 31 6.71 -0.39 -10.41
CA MET A 31 7.10 0.63 -11.39
C MET A 31 5.96 1.62 -11.67
N LYS A 32 4.72 1.14 -11.78
CA LYS A 32 3.54 2.03 -11.94
C LYS A 32 3.38 2.96 -10.74
N CYS A 33 3.52 2.45 -9.52
CA CYS A 33 3.46 3.25 -8.30
C CYS A 33 4.55 4.32 -8.28
N MET A 34 5.79 3.93 -8.59
CA MET A 34 6.92 4.85 -8.66
C MET A 34 6.70 5.94 -9.71
N ASN A 35 6.29 5.57 -10.93
CA ASN A 35 6.03 6.53 -12.00
C ASN A 35 4.89 7.49 -11.65
N ARG A 36 3.83 6.97 -11.00
CA ARG A 36 2.74 7.82 -10.52
C ARG A 36 3.24 8.82 -9.48
N ALA A 37 4.02 8.36 -8.50
CA ALA A 37 4.60 9.21 -7.48
C ALA A 37 5.49 10.29 -8.09
N LYS A 38 6.40 9.92 -9.00
CA LYS A 38 7.24 10.87 -9.73
C LYS A 38 6.43 11.92 -10.48
N GLY A 39 5.35 11.52 -11.14
CA GLY A 39 4.46 12.43 -11.87
C GLY A 39 3.68 13.41 -10.98
N ILE A 40 3.50 13.12 -9.69
CA ILE A 40 2.79 13.99 -8.74
C ILE A 40 3.77 14.85 -7.93
N TYR A 41 4.87 14.24 -7.48
CA TYR A 41 5.76 14.77 -6.45
C TYR A 41 7.15 15.15 -6.96
N GLY A 42 7.46 14.88 -8.23
CA GLY A 42 8.77 15.08 -8.82
C GLY A 42 9.69 13.86 -8.70
N GLU A 43 10.78 13.87 -9.47
CA GLU A 43 11.71 12.73 -9.55
C GLU A 43 12.70 12.67 -8.37
N ASP A 44 13.05 13.81 -7.79
CA ASP A 44 14.02 13.94 -6.70
C ASP A 44 13.37 13.69 -5.32
N ASN A 45 12.94 12.45 -5.11
CA ASN A 45 12.42 11.98 -3.82
C ASN A 45 13.12 10.69 -3.37
N GLU A 46 13.15 10.44 -2.07
CA GLU A 46 13.61 9.17 -1.52
C GLU A 46 12.49 8.14 -1.67
N PHE A 47 12.77 7.01 -2.33
CA PHE A 47 11.80 5.93 -2.51
C PHE A 47 12.20 4.71 -1.68
N VAL A 48 11.28 4.25 -0.83
CA VAL A 48 11.44 3.03 -0.02
C VAL A 48 10.45 1.99 -0.48
N ASN A 49 10.91 0.78 -0.80
CA ASN A 49 10.04 -0.31 -1.25
C ASN A 49 9.74 -1.28 -0.11
N TYR A 50 8.44 -1.53 0.10
CA TYR A 50 7.91 -2.52 1.02
C TYR A 50 7.19 -3.59 0.20
N THR A 51 7.63 -4.83 0.33
CA THR A 51 7.24 -5.88 -0.59
C THR A 51 6.97 -7.17 0.16
N ASP A 52 5.80 -7.75 -0.06
CA ASP A 52 5.41 -9.04 0.48
C ASP A 52 5.01 -10.00 -0.63
N LEU A 53 5.91 -10.96 -0.89
CA LEU A 53 5.68 -12.07 -1.80
C LEU A 53 5.67 -13.36 -0.99
N GLY A 54 4.56 -14.09 -1.01
CA GLY A 54 4.47 -15.35 -0.27
C GLY A 54 3.05 -15.81 -0.04
N ASP A 55 2.89 -16.87 0.74
CA ASP A 55 1.59 -17.40 1.14
C ASP A 55 0.96 -16.57 2.27
N TYR A 56 0.72 -15.29 1.97
CA TYR A 56 0.09 -14.34 2.88
C TYR A 56 -1.30 -13.98 2.36
N PRO A 57 -2.38 -14.48 3.00
CA PRO A 57 -3.74 -14.02 2.76
C PRO A 57 -3.86 -12.49 2.89
N SER A 58 -4.87 -11.89 2.25
CA SER A 58 -5.03 -10.42 2.18
C SER A 58 -5.42 -9.78 3.52
N ASP A 59 -6.00 -10.54 4.44
CA ASP A 59 -6.31 -10.15 5.82
C ASP A 59 -5.13 -10.32 6.78
N ASN A 60 -4.03 -10.92 6.35
CA ASN A 60 -2.84 -11.11 7.18
C ASN A 60 -1.98 -9.83 7.23
N LEU A 61 -2.12 -9.04 8.29
CA LEU A 61 -1.29 -7.85 8.51
C LEU A 61 0.09 -8.14 9.14
N GLU A 62 0.41 -9.40 9.46
CA GLU A 62 1.72 -9.78 10.01
C GLU A 62 2.82 -9.94 8.93
N ARG A 63 2.49 -9.59 7.68
CA ARG A 63 3.40 -9.58 6.54
C ARG A 63 4.65 -8.72 6.82
N PRO A 64 5.87 -9.23 6.62
CA PRO A 64 7.10 -8.51 6.96
C PRO A 64 7.24 -7.12 6.32
N GLY A 65 6.93 -6.99 5.03
CA GLY A 65 6.98 -5.71 4.31
C GLY A 65 5.97 -4.72 4.86
N PHE A 66 4.72 -5.14 5.06
CA PHE A 66 3.66 -4.34 5.68
C PHE A 66 4.04 -3.88 7.09
N LYS A 67 4.55 -4.78 7.95
CA LYS A 67 4.99 -4.43 9.31
C LYS A 67 6.10 -3.39 9.31
N ARG A 68 7.08 -3.52 8.40
CA ARG A 68 8.14 -2.50 8.24
C ARG A 68 7.55 -1.17 7.79
N MET A 69 6.62 -1.17 6.84
CA MET A 69 5.94 0.07 6.40
C MET A 69 5.21 0.72 7.57
N MET A 70 4.44 -0.05 8.33
CA MET A 70 3.72 0.47 9.50
C MET A 70 4.66 0.93 10.61
N THR A 71 5.85 0.32 10.75
CA THR A 71 6.91 0.79 11.66
C THR A 71 7.41 2.18 11.25
N ASP A 72 7.61 2.41 9.94
CA ASP A 72 8.00 3.72 9.42
C ASP A 72 6.85 4.74 9.49
N VAL A 73 5.59 4.30 9.39
CA VAL A 73 4.41 5.15 9.63
C VAL A 73 4.39 5.67 11.06
N VAL A 74 4.49 4.78 12.04
CA VAL A 74 4.40 5.19 13.46
C VAL A 74 5.61 5.99 13.94
N ALA A 75 6.72 5.90 13.22
CA ALA A 75 7.93 6.68 13.47
C ALA A 75 7.95 8.02 12.72
N ASP A 76 6.88 8.39 12.01
CA ASP A 76 6.79 9.59 11.16
C ASP A 76 7.92 9.66 10.10
N ASN A 77 8.37 8.50 9.61
CA ASN A 77 9.46 8.38 8.64
C ASN A 77 8.99 8.42 7.18
N LEU A 78 7.70 8.59 6.90
CA LEU A 78 7.17 8.66 5.54
C LEU A 78 6.32 9.91 5.37
N ASP A 79 6.37 10.51 4.20
CA ASP A 79 5.45 11.59 3.82
C ASP A 79 4.26 11.04 3.02
N VAL A 80 4.51 10.01 2.20
CA VAL A 80 3.53 9.45 1.26
C VAL A 80 3.67 7.93 1.18
N ILE A 81 2.55 7.23 1.09
CA ILE A 81 2.44 5.81 0.75
C ILE A 81 1.70 5.68 -0.59
N VAL A 82 2.25 4.87 -1.47
CA VAL A 82 1.69 4.56 -2.78
C VAL A 82 1.49 3.06 -2.92
N VAL A 83 0.27 2.67 -3.26
CA VAL A 83 -0.11 1.29 -3.59
C VAL A 83 -0.75 1.25 -4.97
N ILE A 84 -0.72 0.12 -5.68
CA ILE A 84 -1.39 0.05 -6.99
C ILE A 84 -2.92 0.22 -6.83
N THR A 85 -3.48 -0.47 -5.85
CA THR A 85 -4.89 -0.52 -5.45
C THR A 85 -4.98 -0.88 -3.96
N LEU A 86 -6.12 -0.58 -3.32
CA LEU A 86 -6.29 -0.76 -1.87
C LEU A 86 -6.28 -2.23 -1.42
N ASP A 87 -6.64 -3.17 -2.29
CA ASP A 87 -6.61 -4.61 -2.00
C ASP A 87 -5.19 -5.13 -1.71
N LYS A 88 -4.15 -4.38 -2.08
CA LYS A 88 -2.76 -4.71 -1.70
C LYS A 88 -2.52 -4.52 -0.21
N ILE A 89 -3.17 -3.53 0.41
CA ILE A 89 -3.19 -3.39 1.86
C ILE A 89 -4.01 -4.54 2.43
N THR A 90 -5.30 -4.58 2.11
CA THR A 90 -6.16 -5.69 2.53
C THR A 90 -7.47 -5.64 1.76
N THR A 91 -8.16 -6.77 1.68
CA THR A 91 -9.54 -6.85 1.16
C THR A 91 -10.60 -6.72 2.25
N ASP A 92 -10.18 -6.77 3.53
CA ASP A 92 -11.07 -6.58 4.67
C ASP A 92 -11.28 -5.07 4.93
N ILE A 93 -12.54 -4.65 5.01
CA ILE A 93 -12.87 -3.22 5.11
C ILE A 93 -12.51 -2.62 6.46
N ASP A 94 -12.66 -3.38 7.56
CA ASP A 94 -12.39 -2.88 8.90
C ASP A 94 -10.88 -2.70 9.08
N LEU A 95 -10.09 -3.71 8.68
CA LEU A 95 -8.63 -3.64 8.69
C LEU A 95 -8.09 -2.51 7.80
N LEU A 96 -8.72 -2.28 6.64
CA LEU A 96 -8.35 -1.19 5.75
C LEU A 96 -8.61 0.18 6.39
N LEU A 97 -9.77 0.35 7.04
CA LEU A 97 -10.14 1.59 7.71
C LEU A 97 -9.27 1.87 8.94
N GLU A 98 -8.94 0.84 9.73
CA GLU A 98 -8.00 0.94 10.84
C GLU A 98 -6.61 1.36 10.35
N THR A 99 -6.08 0.69 9.33
CA THR A 99 -4.78 1.03 8.72
C THR A 99 -4.78 2.47 8.21
N TYR A 100 -5.82 2.86 7.47
CA TYR A 100 -5.96 4.20 6.92
C TYR A 100 -6.05 5.26 8.02
N LYS A 101 -6.78 4.99 9.10
CA LYS A 101 -6.88 5.87 10.26
C LYS A 101 -5.50 6.11 10.89
N THR A 102 -4.69 5.06 11.08
CA THR A 102 -3.32 5.21 11.61
C THR A 102 -2.46 6.05 10.68
N ILE A 103 -2.43 5.75 9.38
CA ILE A 103 -1.68 6.54 8.39
C ILE A 103 -2.05 8.03 8.47
N ARG A 104 -3.36 8.34 8.55
CA ARG A 104 -3.85 9.71 8.68
C ARG A 104 -3.44 10.39 9.99
N GLN A 105 -3.41 9.68 11.10
CA GLN A 105 -3.00 10.22 12.40
C GLN A 105 -1.55 10.71 12.40
N HIS A 106 -0.71 10.09 11.57
CA HIS A 106 0.69 10.44 11.37
C HIS A 106 0.91 11.48 10.25
N ASN A 107 -0.15 12.09 9.72
CA ASN A 107 -0.12 13.07 8.62
C ASN A 107 0.53 12.55 7.32
N ILE A 108 0.49 11.24 7.11
CA ILE A 108 1.06 10.58 5.94
C ILE A 108 -0.02 10.50 4.86
N GLU A 109 0.32 10.89 3.63
CA GLU A 109 -0.62 10.79 2.52
C GLU A 109 -0.66 9.36 1.97
N LEU A 110 -1.86 8.78 1.79
CA LEU A 110 -2.03 7.54 1.04
C LEU A 110 -2.58 7.87 -0.35
N ILE A 111 -2.03 7.26 -1.40
CA ILE A 111 -2.59 7.33 -2.76
C ILE A 111 -2.58 5.98 -3.44
N THR A 112 -3.50 5.78 -4.40
CA THR A 112 -3.42 4.65 -5.32
C THR A 112 -2.78 5.07 -6.64
N ALA A 113 -2.03 4.17 -7.27
CA ALA A 113 -1.44 4.46 -8.57
C ALA A 113 -2.50 4.59 -9.67
N ASN A 114 -3.57 3.78 -9.60
CA ASN A 114 -4.65 3.77 -10.58
C ASN A 114 -5.63 4.94 -10.41
N ASP A 115 -6.01 5.31 -9.18
CA ASP A 115 -7.09 6.28 -8.93
C ASP A 115 -6.59 7.58 -8.26
N GLY A 116 -5.30 7.67 -7.92
CA GLY A 116 -4.73 8.81 -7.21
C GLY A 116 -5.41 9.01 -5.85
N LYS A 117 -5.86 10.25 -5.60
CA LYS A 117 -6.53 10.64 -4.35
C LYS A 117 -8.02 10.27 -4.31
N LYS A 118 -8.65 9.88 -5.42
CA LYS A 118 -10.09 9.58 -5.47
C LYS A 118 -10.48 8.44 -4.54
N ALA A 119 -9.62 7.43 -4.42
CA ALA A 119 -9.82 6.32 -3.49
C ALA A 119 -9.85 6.79 -2.02
N MET A 120 -9.05 7.82 -1.67
CA MET A 120 -9.03 8.37 -0.31
C MET A 120 -10.31 9.16 0.02
N GLU A 121 -10.88 9.88 -0.95
CA GLU A 121 -12.16 10.58 -0.74
C GLU A 121 -13.29 9.60 -0.37
N ILE A 122 -13.24 8.37 -0.89
CA ILE A 122 -14.19 7.30 -0.55
C ILE A 122 -13.89 6.77 0.86
N LEU A 123 -12.62 6.52 1.18
CA LEU A 123 -12.21 6.07 2.52
C LEU A 123 -12.56 7.11 3.60
N ASP A 124 -12.42 8.40 3.33
CA ASP A 124 -12.80 9.46 4.26
C ASP A 124 -14.29 9.42 4.61
N LYS A 125 -15.14 9.23 3.59
CA LYS A 125 -16.58 9.08 3.79
C LYS A 125 -16.91 7.79 4.54
N ALA A 126 -16.18 6.71 4.29
CA ALA A 126 -16.34 5.44 4.98
C ALA A 126 -15.94 5.55 6.45
N LEU A 127 -14.79 6.18 6.75
CA LEU A 127 -14.27 6.37 8.11
C LEU A 127 -15.23 7.19 8.99
N ILE A 128 -15.85 8.25 8.44
CA ILE A 128 -16.86 9.06 9.15
C ILE A 128 -18.10 8.22 9.51
N LYS A 129 -18.51 7.30 8.64
CA LYS A 129 -19.66 6.42 8.91
C LYS A 129 -19.29 5.32 9.91
N TRP A 130 -18.10 4.76 9.79
CA TRP A 130 -17.61 3.68 10.64
C TRP A 130 -17.46 4.13 12.10
N GLY A 131 -16.89 5.31 12.36
CA GLY A 131 -16.76 5.84 13.72
C GLY A 131 -18.06 6.32 14.38
N LYS A 132 -19.20 6.22 13.69
CA LYS A 132 -20.54 6.52 14.25
C LYS A 132 -21.31 5.27 14.69
N ASN A 133 -20.79 4.08 14.36
CA ASN A 133 -21.30 2.79 14.82
C ASN A 133 -20.55 2.37 16.10
#